data_AF-A0A2G8JH82-F1
#
_entry.id   AF-A0A2G8JH82-F1
#
_cell.length_a   1.000
_cell.length_b   1.000
_cell.length_c   1.000
_cell.angle_alpha   90.00
_cell.angle_beta   90.00
_cell.angle_gamma   90.00
#
_symmetry.space_group_name_H-M   'P 1'
#
loop_
_entity.id
_entity.type
_entity.pdbx_description
1 polymer ?
#
loop_
_entity_poly.entity_id
_entity_poly.type
_entity_poly.pdbx_seq_one_letter_code
_entity_poly.pdbx_strand_id
1 'polypeptide(L)'
;MLGGKSQLSDFLPYLSYCRSSHRVETHTTLISALANETYNLFRKASDALRSVDETIVNKWRKYLLLKSAIYLSYAHSYNGLHLVDNDKCGEAIRSLRESVTLHQKAGILCSEYAAAKGTGVAAKPEHHPFYRRLGTTVKRILDKCERENGFISSKAAIDLRLCRQRFQALDEQRRLPRKAHGQYFIIALFDYSFVHRYHQKIPDNLPELESHASFGLATPIEFELPAKSTDWTWEYNDFHSAQITTKKEGERRTCETSQRGSNLTDRQGTK
;
A
#
# COMPACT_ATOMS: atom_id res chain seq x y z
N MET A 1 -15.53 22.91 62.75
CA MET A 1 -14.11 23.06 62.35
C MET A 1 -13.81 21.96 61.36
N LEU A 2 -13.61 22.28 60.06
CA LEU A 2 -12.28 22.33 59.40
C LEU A 2 -11.53 21.01 59.62
N GLY A 3 -11.12 20.19 58.67
CA GLY A 3 -10.91 20.25 57.21
C GLY A 3 -10.03 19.00 56.93
N GLY A 4 -10.20 18.24 55.86
CA GLY A 4 -9.83 18.61 54.50
C GLY A 4 -8.66 17.74 54.03
N LYS A 5 -8.63 17.50 52.71
CA LYS A 5 -7.53 16.98 51.87
C LYS A 5 -7.50 15.48 51.56
N SER A 6 -8.32 15.12 50.57
CA SER A 6 -7.89 14.52 49.30
C SER A 6 -6.51 13.85 49.25
N GLN A 7 -6.48 12.53 49.16
CA GLN A 7 -5.40 11.79 48.50
C GLN A 7 -5.92 11.26 47.15
N LEU A 8 -6.05 12.20 46.22
CA LEU A 8 -6.12 11.95 44.78
C LEU A 8 -4.70 11.78 44.19
N SER A 9 -3.71 11.50 45.04
CA SER A 9 -2.31 11.23 44.72
C SER A 9 -2.04 9.74 44.47
N ASP A 10 -2.91 8.86 44.96
CA ASP A 10 -2.58 7.43 45.09
C ASP A 10 -3.00 6.62 43.85
N PHE A 11 -3.73 7.25 42.92
CA PHE A 11 -4.11 6.65 41.63
C PHE A 11 -3.17 7.03 40.47
N LEU A 12 -2.09 7.77 40.76
CA LEU A 12 -1.11 8.21 39.76
C LEU A 12 0.09 7.28 39.46
N PRO A 13 0.18 6.00 39.92
CA PRO A 13 1.19 5.09 39.37
C PRO A 13 0.79 4.44 38.03
N TYR A 14 -0.51 4.39 37.69
CA TYR A 14 -0.98 3.68 36.49
C TYR A 14 -1.09 4.55 35.24
N LEU A 15 -1.03 5.87 35.36
CA LEU A 15 -1.11 6.81 34.23
C LEU A 15 0.24 7.39 33.81
N SER A 16 1.32 6.93 34.44
CA SER A 16 2.69 7.41 34.20
C SER A 16 3.65 6.29 33.75
N TYR A 17 3.14 5.26 33.05
CA TYR A 17 3.99 4.53 32.12
C TYR A 17 4.17 5.42 30.89
N CYS A 18 5.08 6.39 31.03
CA CYS A 18 5.82 7.04 29.96
C CYS A 18 5.90 6.06 28.78
N ARG A 19 5.33 6.32 27.60
CA ARG A 19 5.84 7.30 26.63
C ARG A 19 7.37 7.51 26.70
N SER A 20 8.11 6.47 27.07
CA SER A 20 9.54 6.36 26.83
C SER A 20 9.74 6.14 25.34
N SER A 21 10.62 6.98 24.79
CA SER A 21 11.02 7.14 23.40
C SER A 21 11.67 5.88 22.79
N HIS A 22 10.91 4.79 22.71
CA HIS A 22 11.10 3.71 21.76
C HIS A 22 9.81 3.66 20.95
N ARG A 23 9.87 4.14 19.72
CA ARG A 23 8.77 4.05 18.76
C ARG A 23 8.49 2.57 18.53
N VAL A 24 7.60 1.98 19.33
CA VAL A 24 7.03 0.67 19.01
C VAL A 24 6.20 0.90 17.75
N GLU A 25 6.76 0.54 16.60
CA GLU A 25 6.07 0.62 15.33
C GLU A 25 4.74 -0.13 15.46
N THR A 26 3.64 0.58 15.24
CA THR A 26 2.36 -0.11 15.14
C THR A 26 2.41 -0.99 13.90
N HIS A 27 1.67 -2.09 13.90
CA HIS A 27 1.59 -2.96 12.72
C HIS A 27 1.20 -2.18 11.45
N THR A 28 0.43 -1.09 11.58
CA THR A 28 0.06 -0.18 10.48
C THR A 28 1.23 0.67 9.96
N THR A 29 2.11 1.21 10.81
CA THR A 29 3.28 1.97 10.35
C THR A 29 4.29 1.07 9.66
N LEU A 30 4.56 -0.10 10.23
CA LEU A 30 5.49 -1.07 9.66
C LEU A 30 5.04 -1.50 8.26
N ILE A 31 3.76 -1.84 8.07
CA ILE A 31 3.24 -2.21 6.75
C ILE A 31 3.33 -1.02 5.78
N SER A 32 3.02 0.19 6.22
CA SER A 32 3.14 1.38 5.38
C SER A 32 4.58 1.58 4.89
N ALA A 33 5.55 1.49 5.80
CA ALA A 33 6.97 1.62 5.49
C ALA A 33 7.46 0.52 4.55
N LEU A 34 7.11 -0.74 4.83
CA LEU A 34 7.44 -1.88 3.96
C LEU A 34 6.84 -1.74 2.55
N ALA A 35 5.60 -1.27 2.45
CA ALA A 35 4.96 -1.03 1.16
C ALA A 35 5.65 0.12 0.39
N ASN A 36 6.07 1.18 1.08
CA ASN A 36 6.82 2.29 0.48
C ASN A 36 8.19 1.84 -0.05
N GLU A 37 8.93 1.03 0.73
CA GLU A 37 10.20 0.44 0.28
C GLU A 37 10.01 -0.50 -0.90
N THR A 38 8.96 -1.32 -0.87
CA THR A 38 8.63 -2.21 -1.99
C THR A 38 8.30 -1.40 -3.26
N TYR A 39 7.56 -0.30 -3.12
CA TYR A 39 7.31 0.63 -4.22
C TYR A 39 8.63 1.20 -4.80
N ASN A 40 9.55 1.63 -3.93
CA ASN A 40 10.87 2.13 -4.34
C ASN A 40 11.66 1.08 -5.12
N LEU A 41 11.64 -0.19 -4.68
CA LEU A 41 12.28 -1.30 -5.39
C LEU A 41 11.73 -1.50 -6.80
N PHE A 42 10.39 -1.58 -6.94
CA PHE A 42 9.77 -1.75 -8.25
C PHE A 42 10.00 -0.54 -9.18
N ARG A 43 9.99 0.67 -8.62
CA ARG A 43 10.22 1.90 -9.39
C ARG A 43 11.67 1.99 -9.87
N LYS A 44 12.65 1.72 -9.00
CA LYS A 44 14.08 1.63 -9.36
C LYS A 44 14.32 0.57 -10.43
N ALA A 45 13.71 -0.62 -10.28
CA ALA A 45 13.81 -1.67 -11.30
C ALA A 45 13.24 -1.23 -12.65
N SER A 46 12.08 -0.54 -12.65
CA SER A 46 11.52 0.02 -13.89
C SER A 46 12.40 1.10 -14.51
N ASP A 47 13.08 1.90 -13.69
CA ASP A 47 13.95 2.96 -14.16
C ASP A 47 15.26 2.41 -14.75
N ALA A 48 15.79 1.33 -14.18
CA ALA A 48 16.94 0.60 -14.72
C ALA A 48 16.68 0.02 -16.12
N LEU A 49 15.42 -0.31 -16.44
CA LEU A 49 15.04 -0.84 -17.76
C LEU A 49 14.80 0.24 -18.83
N ARG A 50 14.91 1.54 -18.50
CA ARG A 50 14.63 2.62 -19.47
C ARG A 50 15.64 2.69 -20.61
N SER A 51 16.88 2.25 -20.38
CA SER A 51 17.95 2.26 -21.39
C SER A 51 17.96 1.01 -22.28
N VAL A 52 17.10 0.03 -22.00
CA VAL A 52 17.02 -1.22 -22.76
C VAL A 52 15.95 -1.09 -23.85
N ASP A 53 16.15 -1.80 -24.97
CA ASP A 53 15.22 -1.77 -26.10
C ASP A 53 13.78 -2.10 -25.69
N GLU A 54 12.86 -1.21 -26.07
CA GLU A 54 11.47 -1.24 -25.64
C GLU A 54 10.74 -2.48 -26.17
N THR A 55 11.13 -3.02 -27.34
CA THR A 55 10.46 -4.18 -27.93
C THR A 55 10.50 -5.41 -27.03
N ILE A 56 11.57 -5.55 -26.23
CA ILE A 56 11.79 -6.67 -25.32
C ILE A 56 11.20 -6.36 -23.94
N VAL A 57 11.50 -5.17 -23.39
CA VAL A 57 11.24 -4.87 -21.97
C VAL A 57 9.90 -4.18 -21.71
N ASN A 58 9.16 -3.73 -22.73
CA ASN A 58 7.94 -2.94 -22.53
C ASN A 58 6.94 -3.63 -21.59
N LYS A 59 6.64 -4.92 -21.82
CA LYS A 59 5.72 -5.69 -20.98
C LYS A 59 6.20 -5.80 -19.54
N TRP A 60 7.49 -6.01 -19.31
CA TRP A 60 8.08 -6.06 -17.96
C TRP A 60 8.06 -4.70 -17.29
N ARG A 61 8.39 -3.63 -18.01
CA ARG A 61 8.34 -2.26 -17.50
C ARG A 61 6.93 -1.87 -17.07
N LYS A 62 5.91 -2.20 -17.87
CA LYS A 62 4.48 -1.99 -17.50
C LYS A 62 4.10 -2.77 -16.24
N TYR A 63 4.57 -4.01 -16.09
CA TYR A 63 4.36 -4.80 -14.87
C TYR A 63 5.02 -4.17 -13.63
N LEU A 64 6.27 -3.73 -13.74
CA LEU A 64 6.99 -3.09 -12.64
C LEU A 64 6.32 -1.77 -12.24
N LEU A 65 5.89 -0.96 -13.21
CA LEU A 65 5.13 0.27 -12.96
C LEU A 65 3.78 -0.03 -12.29
N LEU A 66 3.05 -1.05 -12.76
CA LEU A 66 1.80 -1.50 -12.16
C LEU A 66 2.02 -1.88 -10.68
N LYS A 67 3.00 -2.74 -10.40
CA LYS A 67 3.35 -3.15 -9.03
C LYS A 67 3.72 -1.95 -8.17
N SER A 68 4.53 -1.03 -8.69
CA SER A 68 4.90 0.19 -7.97
C SER A 68 3.66 1.00 -7.56
N ALA A 69 2.70 1.22 -8.47
CA ALA A 69 1.48 1.98 -8.17
C ALA A 69 0.61 1.30 -7.11
N ILE A 70 0.49 -0.03 -7.15
CA ILE A 70 -0.26 -0.82 -6.16
C ILE A 70 0.36 -0.71 -4.77
N TYR A 71 1.69 -0.86 -4.66
CA TYR A 71 2.37 -0.79 -3.37
C TYR A 71 2.37 0.63 -2.79
N LEU A 72 2.43 1.67 -3.64
CA LEU A 72 2.28 3.05 -3.18
C LEU A 72 0.86 3.32 -2.64
N SER A 73 -0.18 2.78 -3.30
CA SER A 73 -1.55 2.81 -2.77
C SER A 73 -1.65 2.10 -1.42
N TYR A 74 -1.01 0.94 -1.25
CA TYR A 74 -0.94 0.28 0.06
C TYR A 74 -0.27 1.14 1.13
N ALA A 75 0.87 1.77 0.82
CA ALA A 75 1.56 2.66 1.75
C ALA A 75 0.63 3.78 2.24
N HIS A 76 -0.02 4.51 1.32
CA HIS A 76 -0.97 5.56 1.68
C HIS A 76 -2.19 5.07 2.47
N SER A 77 -2.64 3.84 2.23
CA SER A 77 -3.79 3.25 2.92
C SER A 77 -3.48 2.94 4.38
N TYR A 78 -2.33 2.31 4.63
CA TYR A 78 -1.90 1.95 5.97
C TYR A 78 -1.37 3.17 6.74
N ASN A 79 -0.76 4.14 6.05
CA ASN A 79 -0.47 5.45 6.63
C ASN A 79 -1.76 6.16 7.07
N GLY A 80 -2.81 6.11 6.23
CA GLY A 80 -4.12 6.63 6.57
C GLY A 80 -4.69 5.99 7.85
N LEU A 81 -4.58 4.67 7.99
CA LEU A 81 -4.99 3.98 9.22
C LEU A 81 -4.18 4.43 10.45
N HIS A 82 -2.85 4.54 10.32
CA HIS A 82 -2.01 5.06 11.40
C HIS A 82 -2.40 6.49 11.80
N LEU A 83 -2.70 7.36 10.83
CA LEU A 83 -3.14 8.73 11.10
C LEU A 83 -4.51 8.77 11.80
N VAL A 84 -5.43 7.86 11.46
CA VAL A 84 -6.70 7.70 12.20
C VAL A 84 -6.43 7.30 13.66
N ASP A 85 -5.52 6.36 13.90
CA ASP A 85 -5.18 5.91 15.26
C ASP A 85 -4.55 7.03 16.11
N ASN A 86 -3.94 8.04 15.47
CA ASN A 86 -3.35 9.21 16.13
C ASN A 86 -4.30 10.42 16.21
N ASP A 87 -5.61 10.21 16.07
CA ASP A 87 -6.62 11.27 16.05
C ASP A 87 -6.35 12.33 14.95
N LYS A 88 -5.71 11.99 13.83
CA LYS A 88 -5.42 12.89 12.69
C LYS A 88 -6.29 12.56 11.47
N CYS A 89 -7.60 12.54 11.65
CA CYS A 89 -8.57 12.17 10.61
C CYS A 89 -8.49 13.03 9.33
N GLY A 90 -8.14 14.32 9.41
CA GLY A 90 -8.03 15.20 8.24
C GLY A 90 -6.89 14.78 7.31
N GLU A 91 -5.70 14.58 7.87
CA GLU A 91 -4.52 14.05 7.17
C GLU A 91 -4.79 12.63 6.64
N ALA A 92 -5.46 11.79 7.43
CA ALA A 92 -5.83 10.44 7.03
C ALA A 92 -6.72 10.42 5.78
N ILE A 93 -7.76 11.26 5.72
CA ILE A 93 -8.64 11.38 4.54
C ILE A 93 -7.83 11.81 3.32
N ARG A 94 -6.91 12.78 3.47
CA ARG A 94 -6.04 13.21 2.36
C ARG A 94 -5.17 12.07 1.82
N SER A 95 -4.56 11.27 2.72
CA SER A 95 -3.77 10.09 2.35
C SER A 95 -4.62 9.02 1.68
N LEU A 96 -5.81 8.73 2.20
CA LEU A 96 -6.70 7.71 1.65
C LEU A 96 -7.26 8.10 0.28
N ARG A 97 -7.56 9.39 0.05
CA ARG A 97 -7.93 9.89 -1.28
C ARG A 97 -6.81 9.70 -2.29
N GLU A 98 -5.56 9.92 -1.90
CA GLU A 98 -4.40 9.61 -2.75
C GLU A 98 -4.28 8.11 -3.03
N SER A 99 -4.56 7.25 -2.05
CA SER A 99 -4.59 5.82 -2.29
C SER A 99 -5.63 5.42 -3.36
N VAL A 100 -6.79 6.08 -3.38
CA VAL A 100 -7.83 5.86 -4.40
C VAL A 100 -7.35 6.30 -5.79
N THR A 101 -6.73 7.49 -5.91
CA THR A 101 -6.20 7.97 -7.21
C THR A 101 -5.11 7.04 -7.73
N LEU A 102 -4.23 6.56 -6.86
CA LEU A 102 -3.19 5.58 -7.21
C LEU A 102 -3.78 4.22 -7.61
N HIS A 103 -4.84 3.77 -6.94
CA HIS A 103 -5.56 2.55 -7.32
C HIS A 103 -6.18 2.69 -8.72
N GLN A 104 -6.81 3.82 -9.03
CA GLN A 104 -7.35 4.10 -10.37
C GLN A 104 -6.24 4.13 -11.44
N LYS A 105 -5.11 4.77 -11.12
CA LYS A 105 -3.92 4.77 -11.99
C LYS A 105 -3.40 3.35 -12.23
N ALA A 106 -3.38 2.50 -11.20
CA ALA A 106 -3.04 1.09 -11.35
C ALA A 106 -4.02 0.35 -12.27
N GLY A 107 -5.32 0.71 -12.27
CA GLY A 107 -6.30 0.18 -13.21
C GLY A 107 -5.97 0.49 -14.67
N ILE A 108 -5.55 1.73 -14.95
CA ILE A 108 -5.08 2.11 -16.30
C ILE A 108 -3.85 1.28 -16.69
N LEU A 109 -2.89 1.12 -15.78
CA LEU A 109 -1.70 0.30 -15.99
C LEU A 109 -2.02 -1.20 -16.18
N CYS A 110 -3.07 -1.73 -15.53
CA CYS A 110 -3.55 -3.10 -15.78
C CYS A 110 -3.98 -3.28 -17.24
N SER A 111 -4.74 -2.31 -17.78
CA SER A 111 -5.20 -2.31 -19.17
C SER A 111 -4.03 -2.17 -20.14
N GLU A 112 -3.09 -1.27 -19.87
CA GLU A 112 -1.88 -1.11 -20.68
C GLU A 112 -1.00 -2.37 -20.67
N TYR A 113 -0.84 -3.02 -19.52
CA TYR A 113 -0.10 -4.27 -19.39
C TYR A 113 -0.77 -5.42 -20.16
N ALA A 114 -2.11 -5.51 -20.10
CA ALA A 114 -2.87 -6.52 -20.83
C ALA A 114 -2.78 -6.33 -22.36
N ALA A 115 -2.70 -5.07 -22.82
CA ALA A 115 -2.54 -4.73 -24.23
C ALA A 115 -1.08 -4.83 -24.73
N ALA A 116 -0.10 -4.79 -23.82
CA ALA A 116 1.32 -4.82 -24.18
C ALA A 116 1.75 -6.17 -24.76
N LYS A 117 2.41 -6.13 -25.92
CA LYS A 117 3.11 -7.27 -26.51
C LYS A 117 4.45 -7.45 -25.80
N GLY A 118 4.85 -8.70 -25.56
CA GLY A 118 6.14 -9.01 -24.94
C GLY A 118 6.19 -10.43 -24.39
N THR A 119 7.35 -10.79 -23.84
CA THR A 119 7.62 -12.12 -23.31
C THR A 119 6.75 -12.44 -22.09
N GLY A 120 6.30 -13.71 -22.01
CA GLY A 120 5.49 -14.22 -20.91
C GLY A 120 3.98 -14.23 -21.17
N VAL A 121 3.23 -14.84 -20.24
CA VAL A 121 1.79 -15.09 -20.35
C VAL A 121 1.00 -13.78 -20.41
N ALA A 122 -0.03 -13.71 -21.25
CA ALA A 122 -0.99 -12.60 -21.24
C ALA A 122 -1.92 -12.78 -20.03
N ALA A 123 -1.76 -11.90 -19.02
CA ALA A 123 -2.60 -11.89 -17.83
C ALA A 123 -3.44 -10.62 -17.78
N LYS A 124 -4.58 -10.69 -17.06
CA LYS A 124 -5.46 -9.54 -16.79
C LYS A 124 -5.45 -9.23 -15.30
N PRO A 125 -4.48 -8.43 -14.81
CA PRO A 125 -4.23 -8.19 -13.37
C PRO A 125 -5.45 -7.64 -12.62
N GLU A 126 -6.34 -6.94 -13.32
CA GLU A 126 -7.56 -6.34 -12.79
C GLU A 126 -8.52 -7.35 -12.14
N HIS A 127 -8.67 -8.55 -12.72
CA HIS A 127 -9.58 -9.56 -12.19
C HIS A 127 -9.00 -10.33 -10.99
N HIS A 128 -7.68 -10.26 -10.79
CA HIS A 128 -7.03 -11.00 -9.73
C HIS A 128 -7.47 -10.49 -8.35
N PRO A 129 -7.53 -11.39 -7.34
CA PRO A 129 -7.97 -11.02 -5.99
C PRO A 129 -7.14 -9.91 -5.36
N PHE A 130 -5.83 -9.83 -5.63
CA PHE A 130 -4.97 -8.82 -5.01
C PHE A 130 -5.40 -7.39 -5.37
N TYR A 131 -5.83 -7.16 -6.62
CA TYR A 131 -6.23 -5.84 -7.10
C TYR A 131 -7.62 -5.46 -6.56
N ARG A 132 -8.59 -6.37 -6.68
CA ARG A 132 -9.96 -6.14 -6.20
C ARG A 132 -10.03 -5.94 -4.69
N ARG A 133 -9.28 -6.74 -3.91
CA ARG A 133 -9.24 -6.62 -2.45
C ARG A 133 -8.69 -5.27 -2.01
N LEU A 134 -7.64 -4.78 -2.66
CA LEU A 134 -7.10 -3.44 -2.39
C LEU A 134 -8.19 -2.38 -2.57
N GLY A 135 -8.84 -2.34 -3.74
CA GLY A 135 -9.89 -1.35 -4.02
C GLY A 135 -11.03 -1.36 -2.99
N THR A 136 -11.51 -2.55 -2.61
CA THR A 136 -12.53 -2.67 -1.56
C THR A 136 -12.06 -2.21 -0.19
N THR A 137 -10.79 -2.48 0.15
CA THR A 137 -10.20 -2.14 1.45
C THR A 137 -10.05 -0.63 1.58
N VAL A 138 -9.44 0.01 0.57
CA VAL A 138 -9.23 1.47 0.55
C VAL A 138 -10.55 2.21 0.63
N LYS A 139 -11.53 1.81 -0.19
CA LYS A 139 -12.86 2.43 -0.19
C LYS A 139 -13.55 2.30 1.16
N ARG A 140 -13.54 1.11 1.77
CA ARG A 140 -14.15 0.88 3.09
C ARG A 140 -13.53 1.75 4.18
N ILE A 141 -12.20 1.91 4.16
CA ILE A 141 -11.49 2.74 5.12
C ILE A 141 -11.80 4.23 4.89
N LEU A 142 -11.76 4.69 3.64
CA LEU A 142 -12.09 6.07 3.28
C LEU A 142 -13.52 6.43 3.69
N ASP A 143 -14.50 5.61 3.32
CA ASP A 143 -15.90 5.82 3.67
C ASP A 143 -16.10 5.87 5.20
N LYS A 144 -15.32 5.10 5.96
CA LYS A 144 -15.34 5.18 7.43
C LYS A 144 -14.77 6.52 7.92
N CYS A 145 -13.59 6.92 7.44
CA CYS A 145 -12.95 8.17 7.85
C CYS A 145 -13.77 9.40 7.47
N GLU A 146 -14.34 9.43 6.26
CA GLU A 146 -15.20 10.53 5.80
C GLU A 146 -16.52 10.58 6.59
N ARG A 147 -17.11 9.42 6.92
CA ARG A 147 -18.28 9.38 7.80
C ARG A 147 -17.96 9.85 9.21
N GLU A 148 -16.84 9.45 9.80
CA GLU A 148 -16.47 9.89 11.16
C GLU A 148 -16.20 11.40 11.21
N ASN A 149 -15.49 11.93 10.21
CA ASN A 149 -15.25 13.38 10.08
C ASN A 149 -16.54 14.15 9.70
N GLY A 150 -17.50 13.52 9.03
CA GLY A 150 -18.76 14.14 8.60
C GLY A 150 -19.95 13.99 9.57
N PHE A 151 -20.06 12.89 10.32
CA PHE A 151 -21.15 12.65 11.27
C PHE A 151 -21.00 13.49 12.54
N ILE A 152 -19.77 13.79 12.96
CA ILE A 152 -19.56 14.67 14.10
C ILE A 152 -19.86 16.13 13.70
N SER A 153 -19.89 16.45 12.41
CA SER A 153 -20.41 17.72 11.90
C SER A 153 -21.90 17.92 12.07
N SER A 154 -22.69 16.97 11.59
CA SER A 154 -24.14 17.08 11.71
C SER A 154 -24.58 17.01 13.18
N LYS A 155 -24.04 16.07 13.96
CA LYS A 155 -24.47 15.86 15.36
C LYS A 155 -23.99 16.97 16.30
N ALA A 156 -22.73 17.39 16.22
CA ALA A 156 -22.24 18.49 17.04
C ALA A 156 -22.89 19.82 16.67
N ALA A 157 -23.19 20.07 15.39
CA ALA A 157 -23.90 21.29 14.99
C ALA A 157 -25.36 21.31 15.45
N ILE A 158 -25.98 20.14 15.65
CA ILE A 158 -27.31 20.00 16.27
C ILE A 158 -27.21 20.18 17.78
N ASP A 159 -26.27 19.51 18.44
CA ASP A 159 -26.07 19.62 19.90
C ASP A 159 -25.63 21.04 20.32
N LEU A 160 -24.72 21.70 19.59
CA LEU A 160 -24.36 23.11 19.81
C LEU A 160 -25.53 24.06 19.56
N ARG A 161 -26.38 23.81 18.55
CA ARG A 161 -27.59 24.61 18.32
C ARG A 161 -28.60 24.42 19.44
N LEU A 162 -28.81 23.19 19.90
CA LEU A 162 -29.72 22.86 20.99
C LEU A 162 -29.22 23.42 22.32
N CYS A 163 -27.91 23.35 22.56
CA CYS A 163 -27.26 23.89 23.76
C CYS A 163 -27.31 25.42 23.75
N ARG A 164 -27.06 26.07 22.60
CA ARG A 164 -27.23 27.53 22.42
C ARG A 164 -28.68 27.98 22.62
N GLN A 165 -29.66 27.28 22.06
CA GLN A 165 -31.08 27.57 22.24
C GLN A 165 -31.52 27.43 23.71
N ARG A 166 -31.06 26.36 24.39
CA ARG A 166 -31.32 26.16 25.82
C ARG A 166 -30.66 27.23 26.69
N PHE A 167 -29.44 27.64 26.36
CA PHE A 167 -28.74 28.70 27.08
C PHE A 167 -29.46 30.06 26.93
N GLN A 168 -29.86 30.42 25.71
CA GLN A 168 -30.64 31.64 25.44
C GLN A 168 -31.99 31.64 26.18
N ALA A 169 -32.72 30.51 26.18
CA ALA A 169 -33.98 30.39 26.89
C ALA A 169 -33.83 30.48 28.43
N LEU A 170 -32.73 29.98 28.98
CA LEU A 170 -32.43 30.08 30.42
C LEU A 170 -31.97 31.48 30.84
N ASP A 171 -31.28 32.20 29.95
CA ASP A 171 -30.82 33.58 30.15
C ASP A 171 -32.01 34.57 30.10
N GLU A 172 -32.93 34.40 29.15
CA GLU A 172 -34.17 35.17 29.07
C GLU A 172 -35.06 35.04 30.32
N GLN A 173 -35.07 33.87 30.96
CA GLN A 173 -35.85 33.65 32.19
C GLN A 173 -35.18 34.22 33.46
N ARG A 174 -33.99 34.85 33.39
CA ARG A 174 -33.19 35.33 34.54
C ARG A 174 -33.08 34.31 35.69
N ARG A 175 -33.16 33.01 35.39
CA ARG A 175 -33.32 31.92 36.36
C ARG A 175 -32.02 31.14 36.62
N LEU A 176 -30.87 31.70 36.28
CA LEU A 176 -29.59 31.01 36.49
C LEU A 176 -29.00 31.37 37.87
N PRO A 177 -28.99 30.44 38.85
CA PRO A 177 -28.23 30.65 40.07
C PRO A 177 -26.73 30.65 39.74
N ARG A 178 -25.94 31.56 40.34
CA ARG A 178 -24.50 31.73 40.05
C ARG A 178 -23.66 30.44 40.17
N LYS A 179 -24.14 29.40 40.87
CA LYS A 179 -23.49 28.08 40.99
C LYS A 179 -23.72 27.15 39.79
N ALA A 180 -24.75 27.38 38.97
CA ALA A 180 -25.05 26.57 37.78
C ALA A 180 -24.11 26.88 36.60
N HIS A 181 -23.52 28.08 36.55
CA HIS A 181 -22.58 28.46 35.49
C HIS A 181 -21.38 27.50 35.37
N GLY A 182 -20.90 26.93 36.48
CA GLY A 182 -19.77 26.00 36.46
C GLY A 182 -20.09 24.63 35.85
N GLN A 183 -21.29 24.09 36.08
CA GLN A 183 -21.70 22.78 35.52
C GLN A 183 -21.94 22.84 34.01
N TYR A 184 -22.58 23.91 33.51
CA TYR A 184 -22.78 24.11 32.07
C TYR A 184 -21.46 24.37 31.33
N PHE A 185 -20.48 24.99 31.99
CA PHE A 185 -19.14 25.18 31.42
C PHE A 185 -18.39 23.85 31.24
N ILE A 186 -18.54 22.90 32.18
CA ILE A 186 -17.92 21.57 32.08
C ILE A 186 -18.54 20.74 30.95
N ILE A 187 -19.86 20.79 30.77
CA ILE A 187 -20.55 20.10 29.65
C ILE A 187 -20.10 20.69 28.31
N ALA A 188 -19.99 22.02 28.21
CA ALA A 188 -19.50 22.69 27.00
C ALA A 188 -18.03 22.35 26.68
N LEU A 189 -17.18 22.12 27.68
CA LEU A 189 -15.78 21.71 27.50
C LEU A 189 -15.62 20.25 27.06
N PHE A 190 -16.48 19.35 27.55
CA PHE A 190 -16.52 17.96 27.09
C PHE A 190 -17.00 17.86 25.64
N ASP A 191 -18.01 18.64 25.25
CA ASP A 191 -18.46 18.73 23.86
C ASP A 191 -17.39 19.35 22.95
N TYR A 192 -16.68 20.39 23.39
CA TYR A 192 -15.62 21.01 22.58
C TYR A 192 -14.45 20.05 22.29
N SER A 193 -14.05 19.24 23.28
CA SER A 193 -12.96 18.27 23.14
C SER A 193 -13.32 17.12 22.21
N PHE A 194 -14.59 16.72 22.17
CA PHE A 194 -15.10 15.71 21.23
C PHE A 194 -15.23 16.24 19.80
N VAL A 195 -15.63 17.50 19.63
CA VAL A 195 -15.74 18.17 18.32
C VAL A 195 -14.38 18.44 17.68
N HIS A 196 -13.37 18.81 18.47
CA HIS A 196 -12.02 19.06 17.97
C HIS A 196 -11.34 17.81 17.39
N ARG A 197 -11.75 16.62 17.84
CA ARG A 197 -11.21 15.34 17.37
C ARG A 197 -11.71 14.96 15.96
N TYR A 198 -12.85 15.48 15.49
CA TYR A 198 -13.51 14.98 14.26
C TYR A 198 -14.06 16.07 13.33
N HIS A 199 -13.35 17.20 13.24
CA HIS A 199 -13.62 18.30 12.30
C HIS A 199 -12.34 18.85 11.71
N GLN A 200 -11.46 17.94 11.33
CA GLN A 200 -10.17 18.35 10.85
C GLN A 200 -10.29 18.78 9.40
N LYS A 201 -9.80 19.99 9.13
CA LYS A 201 -9.61 20.45 7.76
C LYS A 201 -8.72 19.44 7.07
N ILE A 202 -9.17 18.98 5.91
CA ILE A 202 -8.37 18.13 5.05
C ILE A 202 -7.23 19.02 4.54
N PRO A 203 -5.97 18.67 4.81
CA PRO A 203 -4.84 19.44 4.30
C PRO A 203 -4.76 19.29 2.79
N ASP A 204 -4.37 20.37 2.11
CA ASP A 204 -4.12 20.33 0.66
C ASP A 204 -2.87 19.48 0.35
N ASN A 205 -1.85 19.64 1.19
CA ASN A 205 -0.59 18.90 1.09
C ASN A 205 -0.76 17.44 1.52
N LEU A 206 -0.12 16.56 0.75
CA LEU A 206 -0.12 15.13 1.02
C LEU A 206 0.75 14.83 2.26
N PRO A 207 0.28 14.02 3.22
CA PRO A 207 1.09 13.67 4.38
C PRO A 207 2.31 12.85 3.96
N GLU A 208 3.43 13.10 4.63
CA GLU A 208 4.69 12.42 4.36
C GLU A 208 4.59 10.93 4.72
N LEU A 209 5.17 10.08 3.87
CA LEU A 209 5.27 8.65 4.11
C LEU A 209 6.59 8.35 4.81
N GLU A 210 6.54 7.50 5.84
CA GLU A 210 7.76 7.02 6.49
C GLU A 210 8.59 6.20 5.50
N SER A 211 9.88 6.49 5.45
CA SER A 211 10.84 5.94 4.48
C SER A 211 11.76 4.86 5.06
N HIS A 212 11.63 4.51 6.34
CA HIS A 212 12.44 3.47 6.97
C HIS A 212 11.54 2.40 7.60
N ALA A 213 11.67 1.17 7.14
CA ALA A 213 11.10 0.00 7.81
C ALA A 213 12.18 -0.63 8.69
N SER A 214 11.94 -0.73 10.00
CA SER A 214 12.93 -1.31 10.93
C SER A 214 13.06 -2.83 10.79
N PHE A 215 12.03 -3.51 10.31
CA PHE A 215 11.96 -4.96 10.22
C PHE A 215 11.39 -5.43 8.88
N GLY A 216 11.75 -6.64 8.43
CA GLY A 216 11.11 -7.32 7.30
C GLY A 216 11.59 -6.93 5.91
N LEU A 217 12.70 -6.18 5.79
CA LEU A 217 13.34 -5.90 4.51
C LEU A 217 14.02 -7.16 3.96
N ALA A 218 13.71 -7.49 2.71
CA ALA A 218 14.34 -8.62 2.03
C ALA A 218 15.77 -8.27 1.63
N THR A 219 16.73 -9.09 2.06
CA THR A 219 18.11 -9.03 1.57
C THR A 219 18.34 -10.16 0.56
N PRO A 220 19.16 -9.92 -0.48
CA PRO A 220 19.59 -11.00 -1.36
C PRO A 220 20.27 -12.10 -0.55
N ILE A 221 19.88 -13.34 -0.77
CA ILE A 221 20.59 -14.50 -0.21
C ILE A 221 21.87 -14.64 -1.03
N GLU A 222 23.01 -14.60 -0.36
CA GLU A 222 24.30 -14.83 -1.01
C GLU A 222 24.33 -16.26 -1.54
N PHE A 223 24.66 -16.38 -2.83
CA PHE A 223 24.72 -17.64 -3.53
C PHE A 223 26.16 -17.94 -3.90
N GLU A 224 26.70 -19.01 -3.32
CA GLU A 224 28.00 -19.55 -3.68
C GLU A 224 27.83 -20.69 -4.69
N LEU A 225 28.60 -20.63 -5.78
CA LEU A 225 28.65 -21.74 -6.73
C LEU A 225 29.25 -22.97 -6.04
N PRO A 226 28.73 -24.18 -6.33
CA PRO A 226 29.35 -25.39 -5.81
C PRO A 226 30.80 -25.48 -6.29
N ALA A 227 31.66 -26.08 -5.46
CA ALA A 227 33.03 -26.38 -5.86
C ALA A 227 33.01 -27.18 -7.17
N LYS A 228 33.97 -26.91 -8.06
CA LYS A 228 34.14 -27.66 -9.32
C LYS A 228 34.13 -29.16 -9.03
N SER A 229 33.41 -29.95 -9.84
CA SER A 229 33.45 -31.41 -9.68
C SER A 229 34.88 -31.91 -9.82
N THR A 230 35.22 -32.96 -9.07
CA THR A 230 36.50 -33.69 -9.20
C THR A 230 36.69 -34.29 -10.59
N ASP A 231 35.60 -34.47 -11.34
CA ASP A 231 35.62 -34.99 -12.71
C ASP A 231 36.17 -33.99 -13.74
N TRP A 232 36.31 -32.71 -13.37
CA TRP A 232 37.03 -31.73 -14.19
C TRP A 232 38.54 -31.94 -14.04
N THR A 233 39.06 -32.99 -14.68
CA THR A 233 40.49 -33.27 -14.81
C THR A 233 41.12 -32.48 -15.97
N TRP A 234 42.44 -32.33 -15.94
CA TRP A 234 43.22 -31.64 -16.97
C TRP A 234 43.19 -32.35 -18.34
N GLU A 235 42.74 -33.60 -18.39
CA GLU A 235 42.50 -34.37 -19.62
C GLU A 235 41.39 -33.74 -20.48
N TYR A 236 40.54 -32.90 -19.89
CA TYR A 236 39.54 -32.10 -20.61
C TYR A 236 40.16 -30.99 -21.49
N ASN A 237 41.48 -30.76 -21.42
CA ASN A 237 42.21 -29.86 -22.32
C ASN A 237 42.34 -30.41 -23.75
N ASP A 238 41.99 -31.68 -24.00
CA ASP A 238 41.89 -32.27 -25.34
C ASP A 238 40.59 -31.90 -26.08
N PHE A 239 39.78 -30.99 -25.52
CA PHE A 239 38.67 -30.37 -26.25
C PHE A 239 39.23 -29.45 -27.35
N HIS A 240 39.68 -30.05 -28.45
CA HIS A 240 40.02 -29.32 -29.67
C HIS A 240 38.80 -28.49 -30.06
N SER A 241 38.96 -27.18 -30.03
CA SER A 241 38.04 -26.27 -30.71
C SER A 241 38.05 -26.67 -32.18
N ALA A 242 37.08 -27.49 -32.58
CA ALA A 242 36.79 -27.71 -33.98
C ALA A 242 36.56 -26.31 -34.55
N GLN A 243 37.54 -25.80 -35.28
CA GLN A 243 37.46 -24.49 -35.89
C GLN A 243 36.21 -24.55 -36.76
N ILE A 244 35.17 -23.79 -36.37
CA ILE A 244 34.05 -23.51 -37.24
C ILE A 244 34.67 -22.68 -38.36
N THR A 245 35.16 -23.36 -39.39
CA THR A 245 35.69 -22.72 -40.58
C THR A 245 34.53 -21.92 -41.15
N THR A 246 34.63 -20.60 -41.05
CA THR A 246 33.78 -19.67 -41.78
C THR A 246 34.06 -19.87 -43.27
N LYS A 247 33.43 -20.86 -43.89
CA LYS A 247 33.27 -20.89 -45.34
C LYS A 247 32.24 -19.83 -45.70
N LYS A 248 32.75 -18.64 -46.03
CA LYS A 248 32.10 -17.81 -47.04
C LYS A 248 32.17 -18.60 -48.34
N GLU A 249 31.04 -19.02 -48.87
CA GLU A 249 30.75 -18.98 -50.31
C GLU A 249 29.26 -19.27 -50.48
N GLY A 250 28.60 -18.43 -51.27
CA GLY A 250 27.17 -18.57 -51.51
C GLY A 250 26.86 -19.83 -52.32
N GLU A 251 25.87 -20.58 -51.87
CA GLU A 251 25.08 -21.42 -52.76
C GLU A 251 23.62 -21.36 -52.32
N ARG A 252 22.82 -20.61 -53.08
CA ARG A 252 21.38 -20.81 -53.13
C ARG A 252 21.15 -22.25 -53.57
N ARG A 253 20.64 -23.10 -52.68
CA ARG A 253 19.79 -24.22 -53.10
C ARG A 253 18.58 -24.34 -52.19
N THR A 254 17.47 -24.40 -52.88
CA THR A 254 16.08 -24.47 -52.46
C THR A 254 15.82 -25.59 -51.47
N CYS A 255 15.04 -25.29 -50.43
CA CYS A 255 14.55 -26.28 -49.48
C CYS A 255 13.34 -27.01 -50.11
N GLU A 256 13.60 -28.12 -50.80
CA GLU A 256 12.54 -29.05 -51.16
C GLU A 256 12.08 -29.80 -49.91
N THR A 257 10.77 -29.68 -49.67
CA THR A 257 10.04 -30.39 -48.63
C THR A 257 9.75 -31.80 -49.15
N SER A 258 10.28 -32.85 -48.50
CA SER A 258 9.79 -34.21 -48.72
C SER A 258 9.87 -35.06 -47.47
N GLN A 259 8.71 -35.12 -46.80
CA GLN A 259 8.04 -36.30 -46.27
C GLN A 259 8.90 -37.54 -45.91
N ARG A 260 8.95 -37.81 -44.60
CA ARG A 260 9.14 -39.15 -44.01
C ARG A 260 7.89 -39.35 -43.13
N GLY A 261 6.92 -40.19 -43.47
CA GLY A 261 7.07 -41.60 -43.82
C GLY A 261 7.09 -42.42 -42.52
N SER A 262 5.99 -42.42 -41.76
CA SER A 262 5.77 -43.32 -40.63
C SER A 262 4.59 -44.23 -40.95
N ASN A 263 4.91 -45.44 -41.43
CA ASN A 263 3.97 -46.54 -41.56
C ASN A 263 3.60 -47.05 -40.16
N LEU A 264 2.32 -46.97 -39.80
CA LEU A 264 1.72 -47.77 -38.74
C LEU A 264 0.66 -48.66 -39.40
N THR A 265 0.94 -49.95 -39.34
CA THR A 265 0.09 -51.04 -39.81
C THR A 265 -1.15 -51.14 -38.94
N ASP A 266 -2.33 -51.13 -39.57
CA ASP A 266 -3.50 -51.77 -38.97
C ASP A 266 -4.26 -52.59 -40.01
N ARG A 267 -4.45 -53.85 -39.65
CA ARG A 267 -5.15 -54.90 -40.39
C ARG A 267 -6.65 -54.66 -40.28
N GLN A 268 -7.34 -54.56 -41.42
CA GLN A 268 -8.78 -54.83 -41.49
C GLN A 268 -9.01 -56.13 -42.25
N GLY A 269 -9.71 -57.05 -41.60
CA GLY A 269 -10.37 -58.18 -42.23
C GLY A 269 -11.85 -58.15 -41.88
N THR A 270 -12.68 -58.21 -42.91
CA THR A 270 -14.09 -58.70 -42.94
C THR A 270 -15.13 -57.90 -42.14
N LYS A 271 -16.27 -57.49 -42.70
CA LYS A 271 -17.13 -58.06 -43.74
C LYS A 271 -17.72 -56.96 -44.64
#